data_AF-A0A528XMU2-F1
#
_entry.id   AF-A0A528XMU2-F1
#
_cell.length_a   1.000
_cell.length_b   1.000
_cell.length_c   1.000
_cell.angle_alpha   90.00
_cell.angle_beta   90.00
_cell.angle_gamma   90.00
#
_symmetry.space_group_name_H-M   'P 1'
#
loop_
_entity.id
_entity.type
_entity.pdbx_description
1 polymer ?
#
loop_
_entity_poly.entity_id
_entity_poly.type
_entity_poly.pdbx_seq_one_letter_code
_entity_poly.pdbx_strand_id
1 'polypeptide(L)'
;VEIDRDPAACRQLATRARSHVREARPRFKVEKKRGLELAEAFFNASRSGDMKALGAMLSADVSAHADGGGKRPAAIAPVFGFDAVMKQYATVVAWLQDNRSQLVRFGFINGLPGFVTLEADGELQTTALDIEDGKIAAIYVMRNPDKLRHLH
;
A
#
# COMPACT_ATOMS: atom_id res chain seq x y z
N VAL A 1 -13.14 -27.30 8.26
CA VAL A 1 -13.47 -25.86 8.16
C VAL A 1 -12.50 -25.26 7.17
N GLU A 2 -12.90 -25.22 5.89
CA GLU A 2 -12.12 -24.68 4.80
C GLU A 2 -12.11 -23.15 4.95
N ILE A 3 -10.95 -22.57 5.25
CA ILE A 3 -10.81 -21.13 5.37
C ILE A 3 -10.58 -20.59 3.96
N ASP A 4 -11.65 -20.03 3.40
CA ASP A 4 -11.70 -19.28 2.16
C ASP A 4 -10.80 -18.04 2.27
N ARG A 5 -9.50 -18.20 1.97
CA ARG A 5 -8.50 -17.14 2.09
C ARG A 5 -8.45 -16.30 0.82
N ASP A 6 -9.21 -15.21 0.87
CA ASP A 6 -9.15 -13.98 0.07
C ASP A 6 -8.19 -14.00 -1.15
N PRO A 7 -8.67 -14.51 -2.29
CA PRO A 7 -8.09 -14.26 -3.60
C PRO A 7 -8.65 -12.95 -4.22
N ALA A 8 -9.58 -12.25 -3.56
CA ALA A 8 -10.21 -11.03 -4.08
C ALA A 8 -9.24 -9.83 -4.03
N ALA A 9 -8.50 -9.64 -2.94
CA ALA A 9 -7.50 -8.56 -2.84
C ALA A 9 -6.38 -8.71 -3.89
N CYS A 10 -5.87 -9.94 -4.09
CA CYS A 10 -4.89 -10.22 -5.14
C CYS A 10 -5.47 -10.02 -6.55
N ARG A 11 -6.73 -10.41 -6.78
CA ARG A 11 -7.42 -10.19 -8.06
C ARG A 11 -7.68 -8.71 -8.34
N GLN A 12 -8.06 -7.92 -7.33
CA GLN A 12 -8.27 -6.47 -7.48
C GLN A 12 -6.96 -5.76 -7.80
N LEU A 13 -5.89 -6.05 -7.05
CA LEU A 13 -4.54 -5.56 -7.34
C LEU A 13 -4.10 -5.87 -8.77
N ALA A 14 -4.22 -7.14 -9.18
CA ALA A 14 -3.81 -7.58 -10.51
C ALA A 14 -4.70 -6.97 -11.62
N THR A 15 -5.99 -6.79 -11.37
CA THR A 15 -6.92 -6.20 -12.35
C THR A 15 -6.66 -4.71 -12.52
N ARG A 16 -6.50 -3.97 -11.42
CA ARG A 16 -6.18 -2.53 -11.44
C ARG A 16 -4.82 -2.28 -12.08
N ALA A 17 -3.79 -3.02 -11.67
CA ALA A 17 -2.48 -2.89 -12.29
C ALA A 17 -2.48 -3.19 -13.80
N ARG A 18 -3.28 -4.17 -14.26
CA ARG A 18 -3.45 -4.44 -15.71
C ARG A 18 -4.09 -3.27 -16.47
N SER A 19 -4.98 -2.50 -15.84
CA SER A 19 -5.50 -1.27 -16.44
C SER A 19 -4.41 -0.21 -16.63
N HIS A 20 -3.45 -0.11 -15.70
CA HIS A 20 -2.32 0.83 -15.83
C HIS A 20 -1.21 0.38 -16.78
N VAL A 21 -1.09 -0.92 -17.08
CA VAL A 21 0.03 -1.48 -17.87
C VAL A 21 -0.17 -1.36 -19.41
N ARG A 22 -1.28 -0.79 -19.89
CA ARG A 22 -1.50 -0.64 -21.34
C ARG A 22 -0.63 0.47 -21.96
N GLU A 23 0.41 0.01 -22.67
CA GLU A 23 1.23 0.66 -23.73
C GLU A 23 2.54 1.38 -23.34
N ALA A 24 3.64 0.87 -23.90
CA ALA A 24 5.00 1.39 -23.78
C ALA A 24 5.21 2.67 -24.61
N ARG A 25 4.86 3.83 -24.03
CA ARG A 25 5.16 5.16 -24.58
C ARG A 25 6.11 5.94 -23.63
N PRO A 26 6.86 6.96 -24.09
CA PRO A 26 7.70 7.80 -23.23
C PRO A 26 6.96 8.38 -22.01
N ARG A 27 5.67 8.71 -22.19
CA ARG A 27 4.74 9.13 -21.14
C ARG A 27 4.67 8.15 -19.98
N PHE A 28 4.68 6.85 -20.25
CA PHE A 28 4.62 5.80 -19.24
C PHE A 28 5.86 5.75 -18.35
N LYS A 29 7.06 6.05 -18.89
CA LYS A 29 8.29 6.13 -18.06
C LYS A 29 8.24 7.32 -17.09
N VAL A 30 7.68 8.45 -17.54
CA VAL A 30 7.48 9.64 -16.69
C VAL A 30 6.44 9.36 -15.61
N GLU A 31 5.31 8.74 -15.97
CA GLU A 31 4.27 8.31 -15.03
C GLU A 31 4.81 7.32 -13.98
N LYS A 32 5.66 6.37 -14.39
CA LYS A 32 6.35 5.45 -13.47
C LYS A 32 7.24 6.16 -12.47
N LYS A 33 8.06 7.11 -12.94
CA LYS A 33 8.93 7.90 -12.06
C LYS A 33 8.08 8.69 -11.06
N ARG A 34 7.03 9.35 -11.55
CA ARG A 34 6.12 10.14 -10.71
C ARG A 34 5.38 9.29 -9.68
N GLY A 35 4.99 8.07 -10.05
CA GLY A 35 4.39 7.11 -9.13
C GLY A 35 5.34 6.71 -8.00
N LEU A 36 6.61 6.48 -8.29
CA LEU A 36 7.62 6.17 -7.26
C LEU A 36 7.92 7.38 -6.36
N GLU A 37 7.98 8.59 -6.92
CA GLU A 37 8.10 9.82 -6.12
C GLU A 37 6.91 9.96 -5.14
N LEU A 38 5.70 9.64 -5.58
CA LEU A 38 4.52 9.65 -4.70
C LEU A 38 4.57 8.54 -3.66
N ALA A 39 5.08 7.36 -4.00
CA ALA A 39 5.28 6.26 -3.04
C ALA A 39 6.32 6.62 -1.97
N GLU A 40 7.38 7.32 -2.33
CA GLU A 40 8.37 7.85 -1.39
C GLU A 40 7.77 8.90 -0.47
N ALA A 41 7.05 9.88 -1.02
CA ALA A 41 6.34 10.89 -0.22
C ALA A 41 5.33 10.25 0.74
N PHE A 42 4.57 9.26 0.27
CA PHE A 42 3.62 8.50 1.09
C PHE A 42 4.31 7.71 2.19
N PHE A 43 5.41 7.01 1.90
CA PHE A 43 6.19 6.31 2.90
C PHE A 43 6.64 7.28 4.00
N ASN A 44 7.26 8.40 3.62
CA ASN A 44 7.75 9.38 4.59
C ASN A 44 6.62 9.94 5.46
N ALA A 45 5.51 10.39 4.86
CA ALA A 45 4.38 10.94 5.61
C ALA A 45 3.72 9.92 6.55
N SER A 46 3.55 8.67 6.08
CA SER A 46 2.92 7.60 6.88
C SER A 46 3.79 7.11 8.05
N ARG A 47 5.11 7.33 8.02
CA ARG A 47 6.02 6.96 9.12
C ARG A 47 6.36 8.13 10.03
N SER A 48 6.45 9.35 9.51
CA SER A 48 6.72 10.55 10.30
C SER A 48 5.50 11.04 11.08
N GLY A 49 4.30 10.63 10.67
CA GLY A 49 3.05 11.16 11.21
C GLY A 49 2.64 12.51 10.62
N ASP A 50 3.21 12.91 9.49
CA ASP A 50 2.76 14.10 8.75
C ASP A 50 1.41 13.83 8.08
N MET A 51 0.34 13.88 8.88
CA MET A 51 -1.03 13.64 8.44
C MET A 51 -1.50 14.68 7.42
N LYS A 52 -0.93 15.89 7.44
CA LYS A 52 -1.27 16.92 6.46
C LYS A 52 -0.72 16.53 5.08
N ALA A 53 0.55 16.16 5.00
CA ALA A 53 1.14 15.67 3.76
C ALA A 53 0.45 14.40 3.28
N LEU A 54 0.16 13.46 4.19
CA LEU A 54 -0.55 12.22 3.88
C LEU A 54 -1.90 12.51 3.21
N GLY A 55 -2.74 13.32 3.86
CA GLY A 55 -4.04 13.72 3.32
C GLY A 55 -3.95 14.46 2.00
N ALA A 56 -2.92 15.31 1.80
CA ALA A 56 -2.72 16.01 0.54
C ALA A 56 -2.45 15.07 -0.65
N MET A 57 -2.06 13.81 -0.42
CA MET A 57 -1.83 12.82 -1.47
C MET A 57 -3.06 11.96 -1.78
N LEU A 58 -4.05 11.89 -0.89
CA LEU A 58 -5.22 11.01 -1.07
C LEU A 58 -6.30 11.66 -1.94
N SER A 59 -7.05 10.81 -2.64
CA SER A 59 -8.33 11.16 -3.26
C SER A 59 -9.45 11.21 -2.20
N ALA A 60 -10.59 11.80 -2.54
CA ALA A 60 -11.74 11.89 -1.64
C ALA A 60 -12.40 10.51 -1.37
N ASP A 61 -12.38 9.64 -2.37
CA ASP A 61 -12.95 8.30 -2.40
C ASP A 61 -11.91 7.19 -2.16
N VAL A 62 -10.76 7.56 -1.60
CA VAL A 62 -9.66 6.62 -1.32
C VAL A 62 -10.13 5.39 -0.56
N SER A 63 -9.59 4.23 -0.94
CA SER A 63 -9.79 2.97 -0.22
C SER A 63 -8.49 2.40 0.31
N ALA A 64 -8.53 1.74 1.46
CA ALA A 64 -7.39 1.03 2.04
C ALA A 64 -7.74 -0.44 2.27
N HIS A 65 -6.88 -1.32 1.77
CA HIS A 65 -7.04 -2.77 1.81
C HIS A 65 -5.83 -3.36 2.51
N ALA A 66 -6.06 -4.34 3.38
CA ALA A 66 -4.98 -5.03 4.07
C ALA A 66 -5.22 -6.54 4.10
N ASP A 67 -4.18 -7.33 3.83
CA ASP A 67 -4.24 -8.79 3.91
C ASP A 67 -3.11 -9.32 4.81
N GLY A 68 -3.49 -9.82 5.98
CA GLY A 68 -2.61 -10.50 6.92
C GLY A 68 -2.69 -12.02 6.87
N GLY A 69 -3.55 -12.60 6.02
CA GLY A 69 -3.75 -14.04 5.89
C GLY A 69 -4.28 -14.75 7.14
N GLY A 70 -4.81 -13.99 8.11
CA GLY A 70 -5.10 -14.48 9.46
C GLY A 70 -3.87 -14.80 10.31
N LYS A 71 -2.66 -14.43 9.84
CA LYS A 71 -1.37 -14.68 10.52
C LYS A 71 -0.77 -13.43 11.13
N ARG A 72 -1.08 -12.25 10.57
CA ARG A 72 -0.60 -10.94 11.05
C ARG A 72 -1.74 -9.94 11.16
N PRO A 73 -1.68 -8.98 12.10
CA PRO A 73 -2.70 -7.95 12.26
C PRO A 73 -2.90 -7.14 10.97
N ALA A 74 -4.12 -7.16 10.44
CA ALA A 74 -4.54 -6.42 9.27
C ALA A 74 -6.01 -5.99 9.45
N ALA A 75 -6.43 -4.93 8.76
CA ALA A 75 -7.84 -4.56 8.72
C ALA A 75 -8.65 -5.73 8.14
N ILE A 76 -9.67 -6.19 8.86
CA ILE A 76 -10.49 -7.35 8.48
C ILE A 76 -11.36 -7.03 7.25
N ALA A 77 -11.79 -5.78 7.13
CA ALA A 77 -12.53 -5.27 5.99
C ALA A 77 -11.80 -4.05 5.39
N PRO A 78 -11.96 -3.80 4.08
CA PRO A 78 -11.46 -2.58 3.47
C PRO A 78 -12.08 -1.33 4.11
N VAL A 79 -11.28 -0.28 4.20
CA VAL A 79 -11.70 1.03 4.69
C VAL A 79 -11.92 1.95 3.51
N PHE A 80 -13.04 2.66 3.48
CA PHE A 80 -13.44 3.52 2.37
C PHE A 80 -13.64 4.96 2.81
N GLY A 81 -13.22 5.90 1.97
CA GLY A 81 -13.38 7.33 2.15
C GLY A 81 -12.21 7.98 2.89
N PHE A 82 -11.94 9.22 2.52
CA PHE A 82 -10.83 10.03 3.02
C PHE A 82 -10.71 10.03 4.56
N ASP A 83 -11.77 10.42 5.27
CA ASP A 83 -11.73 10.58 6.73
C ASP A 83 -11.46 9.26 7.46
N ALA A 84 -12.04 8.16 6.96
CA ALA A 84 -11.87 6.85 7.57
C ALA A 84 -10.44 6.33 7.36
N VAL A 85 -9.87 6.51 6.16
CA VAL A 85 -8.48 6.16 5.87
C VAL A 85 -7.52 7.03 6.68
N MET A 86 -7.78 8.33 6.79
CA MET A 86 -6.97 9.24 7.62
C MET A 86 -6.97 8.82 9.10
N LYS A 87 -8.14 8.47 9.64
CA LYS A 87 -8.26 7.96 11.01
C LYS A 87 -7.49 6.65 11.21
N GLN A 88 -7.57 5.72 10.26
CA GLN A 88 -6.81 4.47 10.29
C GLN A 88 -5.30 4.75 10.33
N TYR A 89 -4.81 5.67 9.49
CA TYR A 89 -3.37 6.00 9.46
C TYR A 89 -2.89 6.70 10.72
N ALA A 90 -3.73 7.51 11.38
CA ALA A 90 -3.40 8.06 12.69
C ALA A 90 -3.15 6.94 13.74
N THR A 91 -3.96 5.87 13.72
CA THR A 91 -3.74 4.69 14.56
C THR A 91 -2.47 3.93 14.19
N VAL A 92 -2.17 3.80 12.90
CA VAL A 92 -0.93 3.17 12.42
C VAL A 92 0.31 3.95 12.88
N VAL A 93 0.29 5.28 12.75
CA VAL A 93 1.39 6.15 13.19
C VAL A 93 1.67 5.98 14.68
N ALA A 94 0.61 5.97 15.51
CA ALA A 94 0.75 5.72 16.95
C ALA A 94 1.38 4.34 17.23
N TRP A 95 0.92 3.29 16.52
CA TRP A 95 1.48 1.94 16.68
C TRP A 95 2.95 1.84 16.25
N LEU A 96 3.36 2.55 15.19
CA LEU A 96 4.73 2.57 14.68
C LEU A 96 5.74 3.24 15.63
N GLN A 97 5.29 3.99 16.64
CA GLN A 97 6.18 4.57 17.66
C GLN A 97 6.92 3.48 18.44
N ASP A 98 6.21 2.40 18.79
CA ASP A 98 6.76 1.26 19.52
C ASP A 98 7.17 0.10 18.58
N ASN A 99 6.71 0.12 17.33
CA ASN A 99 6.89 -0.96 16.35
C ASN A 99 7.56 -0.43 15.09
N ARG A 100 8.86 -0.16 15.16
CA ARG A 100 9.59 0.47 14.04
C ARG A 100 9.52 -0.38 12.77
N SER A 101 9.24 0.28 11.65
CA SER A 101 9.24 -0.27 10.29
C SER A 101 10.45 0.29 9.54
N GLN A 102 11.24 -0.57 8.89
CA GLN A 102 12.43 -0.18 8.13
C GLN A 102 12.18 -0.29 6.64
N LEU A 103 12.53 0.73 5.87
CA LEU A 103 12.47 0.68 4.41
C LEU A 103 13.51 -0.30 3.87
N VAL A 104 13.05 -1.27 3.08
CA VAL A 104 13.93 -2.17 2.32
C VAL A 104 14.20 -1.59 0.94
N ARG A 105 13.14 -1.26 0.19
CA ARG A 105 13.25 -0.63 -1.13
C ARG A 105 11.93 -0.01 -1.60
N PHE A 106 12.02 1.01 -2.45
CA PHE A 106 10.93 1.42 -3.33
C PHE A 106 10.92 0.57 -4.60
N GLY A 107 9.74 0.41 -5.22
CA GLY A 107 9.62 -0.34 -6.47
C GLY A 107 8.19 -0.52 -6.93
N PHE A 108 8.03 -1.35 -7.96
CA PHE A 108 6.70 -1.74 -8.43
C PHE A 108 6.27 -3.06 -7.79
N ILE A 109 5.10 -3.06 -7.18
CA ILE A 109 4.46 -4.22 -6.56
C ILE A 109 3.22 -4.54 -7.37
N ASN A 110 3.22 -5.70 -8.03
CA ASN A 110 2.16 -6.12 -8.96
C ASN A 110 1.86 -5.10 -10.07
N GLY A 111 2.80 -4.23 -10.42
CA GLY A 111 2.62 -3.20 -11.48
C GLY A 111 2.22 -1.82 -10.97
N LEU A 112 1.94 -1.67 -9.67
CA LEU A 112 1.68 -0.39 -9.01
C LEU A 112 2.94 0.12 -8.29
N PRO A 113 3.19 1.43 -8.22
CA PRO A 113 4.29 1.98 -7.43
C PRO A 113 4.07 1.73 -5.93
N GLY A 114 5.15 1.57 -5.19
CA GLY A 114 5.06 1.25 -3.77
C GLY A 114 6.41 0.99 -3.12
N PHE A 115 6.39 0.31 -1.98
CA PHE A 115 7.59 0.00 -1.21
C PHE A 115 7.46 -1.30 -0.42
N VAL A 116 8.61 -1.85 -0.07
CA VAL A 116 8.77 -3.00 0.80
C VAL A 116 9.42 -2.54 2.11
N THR A 117 8.87 -2.98 3.23
CA THR A 117 9.39 -2.72 4.57
C THR A 117 9.64 -4.00 5.33
N LEU A 118 10.63 -3.96 6.23
CA LEU A 118 10.85 -4.95 7.28
C LEU A 118 10.21 -4.41 8.56
N GLU A 119 9.23 -5.13 9.09
CA GLU A 119 8.48 -4.71 10.28
C GLU A 119 9.15 -5.21 11.58
N ALA A 120 8.71 -4.71 12.73
CA ALA A 120 9.30 -5.01 14.04
C ALA A 120 9.28 -6.50 14.42
N ASP A 121 8.38 -7.29 13.83
CA ASP A 121 8.30 -8.74 13.99
C ASP A 121 9.25 -9.52 13.08
N GLY A 122 10.10 -8.83 12.30
CA GLY A 122 11.06 -9.45 11.38
C GLY A 122 10.45 -9.89 10.05
N GLU A 123 9.16 -9.62 9.84
CA GLU A 123 8.44 -10.03 8.62
C GLU A 123 8.35 -8.88 7.62
N LEU A 124 8.41 -9.23 6.34
CA LEU A 124 8.22 -8.26 5.27
C LEU A 124 6.76 -7.78 5.19
N GLN A 125 6.60 -6.56 4.72
CA GLN A 125 5.33 -5.96 4.34
C GLN A 125 5.51 -5.24 3.00
N THR A 126 4.49 -5.29 2.15
CA THR A 126 4.48 -4.48 0.92
C THR A 126 3.32 -3.52 0.94
N THR A 127 3.55 -2.29 0.49
CA THR A 127 2.50 -1.30 0.23
C THR A 127 2.53 -0.93 -1.24
N ALA A 128 1.40 -1.11 -1.93
CA ALA A 128 1.21 -0.71 -3.32
C ALA A 128 0.15 0.40 -3.39
N LEU A 129 0.37 1.39 -4.24
CA LEU A 129 -0.48 2.57 -4.37
C LEU A 129 -1.10 2.62 -5.76
N ASP A 130 -2.42 2.66 -5.80
CA ASP A 130 -3.18 2.96 -7.00
C ASP A 130 -3.30 4.47 -7.15
N ILE A 131 -2.88 5.00 -8.29
CA ILE A 131 -2.78 6.43 -8.52
C ILE A 131 -3.62 6.81 -9.73
N GLU A 132 -4.62 7.65 -9.48
CA GLU A 132 -5.52 8.21 -10.49
C GLU A 132 -5.44 9.74 -10.38
N ASP A 133 -5.24 10.42 -11.52
CA ASP A 133 -5.12 11.89 -11.60
C ASP A 133 -4.17 12.55 -10.59
N GLY A 134 -3.06 11.86 -10.29
CA GLY A 134 -2.02 12.34 -9.36
C GLY A 134 -2.38 12.20 -7.88
N LYS A 135 -3.47 11.52 -7.55
CA LYS A 135 -3.92 11.22 -6.19
C LYS A 135 -3.96 9.72 -5.95
N ILE A 136 -3.80 9.32 -4.69
CA ILE A 136 -3.91 7.92 -4.29
C ILE A 136 -5.40 7.56 -4.18
N ALA A 137 -5.85 6.70 -5.08
CA ALA A 137 -7.23 6.17 -5.14
C ALA A 137 -7.39 4.89 -4.30
N ALA A 138 -6.34 4.08 -4.21
CA ALA A 138 -6.34 2.91 -3.36
C ALA A 138 -4.97 2.61 -2.78
N ILE A 139 -4.96 2.07 -1.56
CA ILE A 139 -3.79 1.62 -0.84
C ILE A 139 -3.95 0.13 -0.57
N TYR A 140 -2.94 -0.66 -0.93
CA TYR A 140 -2.96 -2.09 -0.69
C TYR A 140 -1.76 -2.50 0.17
N VAL A 141 -2.04 -3.05 1.35
CA VAL A 141 -1.03 -3.50 2.31
C VAL A 141 -1.05 -5.02 2.40
N MET A 142 -0.01 -5.67 1.92
CA MET A 142 0.17 -7.12 2.08
C MET A 142 1.11 -7.38 3.25
N ARG A 143 0.59 -8.09 4.26
CA ARG A 143 1.35 -8.54 5.44
C ARG A 143 1.44 -10.06 5.53
N ASN A 144 0.66 -10.80 4.74
CA ASN A 144 0.63 -12.26 4.79
C ASN A 144 1.99 -12.87 4.38
N PRO A 145 2.75 -13.48 5.29
CA PRO A 145 4.09 -14.00 5.01
C PRO A 145 4.07 -15.08 3.93
N ASP A 146 3.01 -15.88 3.82
CA ASP A 146 2.89 -16.93 2.78
C ASP A 146 2.92 -16.34 1.37
N LYS A 147 2.30 -15.17 1.19
CA LYS A 147 2.27 -14.45 -0.08
C LYS A 147 3.55 -13.66 -0.35
N LEU A 148 4.41 -13.48 0.66
CA LEU A 148 5.65 -12.69 0.59
C LEU A 148 6.93 -13.53 0.56
N ARG A 149 6.83 -14.87 0.64
CA ARG A 149 7.99 -15.79 0.64
C ARG A 149 8.98 -15.58 -0.52
N HIS A 150 8.51 -15.07 -1.65
CA HIS A 150 9.34 -14.78 -2.83
C HIS A 150 10.10 -13.45 -2.75
N LEU A 151 9.98 -12.70 -1.66
CA LEU A 151 10.68 -11.43 -1.42
C LEU A 151 11.82 -11.54 -0.39
N HIS A 152 11.94 -12.70 0.26
CA HIS A 152 13.06 -13.03 1.15
C HIS A 152 14.35 -13.29 0.36
#